data_AF-A0A847GZI6-F1
#
_entry.id   AF-A0A847GZI6-F1
#
_cell.length_a   1.000
_cell.length_b   1.000
_cell.length_c   1.000
_cell.angle_alpha   90.00
_cell.angle_beta   90.00
_cell.angle_gamma   90.00
#
_symmetry.space_group_name_H-M   'P 1'
#
loop_
_entity.id
_entity.type
_entity.pdbx_description
1 polymer ?
#
loop_
_entity_poly.entity_id
_entity_poly.type
_entity_poly.pdbx_seq_one_letter_code
_entity_poly.pdbx_strand_id
1 'polypeptide(L)'
;MLAILRQRTKSPSCRLVGIVAVLGTLATGLVLACDTPVYRYAMYRWEPAPYEVYCFHDKPLDEQAGQIQKLIESAGRSEQSPANVLFVPVALNTDPELKKVPPDVRKVWQDSKERQLPSYLVVTPHGQKLYQGALDEALIKSMLDSPVRAEIARLLAEGKAGVMIFLTGSDEAANAVAEKEAKTLIADVAAGKAELYLTPGMSETAEDGQSPAADRLEFGLVKLARADAAEKWLVDSLLSIESDLTSEEFAAQPMVFPVFGRGRALPPFVGKGITRDNLLECVYFLSGACSCTIKDQNPGLDLLFAVDWWSAVEKLASAFGAEEGNEAQLGAVQLFPSLIIPGGLDMAESAQEAGDTPPEPSSAKPVEEPAESAPNAAGTGKRPAVAKEQAAAKMDGPPTAEDKPPEPADKPSPDASPDEPPRAAPPESPPAAQPADAAPADAQPGPQRTDAIGAFPLGIGLCVVLVLLFGATFLMLRPK
;
A
#
# COMPACT_ATOMS: atom_id res chain seq x y z
N MET A 1 18.26 -9.32 84.84
CA MET A 1 19.11 -10.36 84.24
C MET A 1 18.83 -10.40 82.73
N LEU A 2 19.87 -10.07 81.95
CA LEU A 2 20.06 -10.20 80.50
C LEU A 2 18.92 -9.80 79.54
N ALA A 3 19.07 -8.62 78.94
CA ALA A 3 18.64 -8.36 77.56
C ALA A 3 19.90 -8.43 76.67
N ILE A 4 19.94 -9.35 75.71
CA ILE A 4 20.97 -9.40 74.66
C ILE A 4 20.32 -9.19 73.29
N LEU A 5 20.96 -8.31 72.54
CA LEU A 5 20.71 -7.83 71.20
C LEU A 5 20.40 -8.91 70.15
N ARG A 6 19.56 -8.55 69.17
CA ARG A 6 19.65 -9.09 67.81
C ARG A 6 19.46 -7.97 66.78
N GLN A 7 20.57 -7.34 66.39
CA GLN A 7 20.64 -6.49 65.20
C GLN A 7 20.49 -7.36 63.95
N ARG A 8 19.51 -7.02 63.08
CA ARG A 8 19.38 -7.57 61.73
C ARG A 8 20.24 -6.73 60.78
N THR A 9 21.33 -7.29 60.30
CA THR A 9 22.15 -6.74 59.21
C THR A 9 21.36 -6.85 57.89
N LYS A 10 21.11 -5.71 57.23
CA LYS A 10 20.60 -5.69 55.85
C LYS A 10 21.81 -5.81 54.92
N SER A 11 21.87 -6.90 54.16
CA SER A 11 22.98 -7.22 53.26
C SER A 11 23.01 -6.26 52.05
N PRO A 12 24.17 -5.76 51.61
CA PRO A 12 24.32 -4.80 50.50
C PRO A 12 24.04 -5.39 49.11
N SER A 13 23.81 -6.70 49.01
CA SER A 13 23.65 -7.44 47.75
C SER A 13 22.36 -7.13 46.97
N CYS A 14 21.30 -6.62 47.61
CA CYS A 14 20.06 -6.30 46.90
C CYS A 14 20.14 -5.02 46.06
N ARG A 15 21.07 -4.10 46.34
CA ARG A 15 21.21 -2.86 45.55
C ARG A 15 21.96 -3.08 44.25
N LEU A 16 22.89 -4.03 44.23
CA LEU A 16 23.71 -4.32 43.04
C LEU A 16 22.90 -5.04 41.95
N VAL A 17 22.01 -5.96 42.35
CA VAL A 17 21.12 -6.69 41.42
C VAL A 17 20.10 -5.75 40.76
N GLY A 18 19.60 -4.75 41.49
CA GLY A 18 18.70 -3.74 40.94
C GLY A 18 19.35 -2.84 39.89
N ILE A 19 20.63 -2.48 40.08
CA ILE A 19 21.37 -1.62 39.14
C ILE A 19 21.74 -2.37 37.86
N VAL A 20 22.11 -3.65 37.95
CA VAL A 20 22.42 -4.48 36.78
C VAL A 20 21.16 -4.79 35.95
N ALA A 21 19.99 -4.96 36.60
CA ALA A 21 18.73 -5.17 35.89
C ALA A 21 18.24 -3.90 35.14
N VAL A 22 18.50 -2.71 35.69
CA VAL A 22 18.20 -1.43 35.02
C VAL A 22 19.18 -1.16 33.86
N LEU A 23 20.47 -1.48 34.02
CA LEU A 23 21.45 -1.35 32.93
C LEU A 23 21.23 -2.38 31.81
N GLY A 24 20.79 -3.60 32.16
CA GLY A 24 20.46 -4.64 31.18
C GLY A 24 19.20 -4.35 30.37
N THR A 25 18.23 -3.60 30.93
CA THR A 25 17.02 -3.16 30.21
C THR A 25 17.25 -1.91 29.36
N LEU A 26 18.25 -1.07 29.69
CA LEU A 26 18.68 0.02 28.80
C LEU A 26 19.48 -0.48 27.59
N ALA A 27 20.17 -1.63 27.69
CA ALA A 27 20.99 -2.17 26.60
C ALA A 27 20.18 -2.89 25.49
N THR A 28 18.91 -3.26 25.74
CA THR A 28 18.03 -3.87 24.73
C THR A 28 17.24 -2.84 23.90
N GLY A 29 17.50 -1.54 24.08
CA GLY A 29 16.79 -0.44 23.40
C GLY A 29 17.37 0.01 22.07
N LEU A 30 18.53 -0.50 21.63
CA LEU A 30 19.07 -0.23 20.29
C LEU A 30 18.48 -1.21 19.27
N VAL A 31 17.15 -1.25 19.18
CA VAL A 31 16.51 -1.68 17.94
C VAL A 31 16.72 -0.50 17.01
N LEU A 32 17.68 -0.60 16.09
CA LEU A 32 17.87 0.37 15.02
C LEU A 32 16.52 0.53 14.31
N ALA A 33 15.82 1.62 14.57
CA ALA A 33 14.65 1.99 13.80
C ALA A 33 15.13 2.14 12.34
N CYS A 34 14.38 1.59 11.40
CA CYS A 34 14.73 1.73 9.99
C CYS A 34 14.70 3.23 9.65
N ASP A 35 15.86 3.79 9.33
CA ASP A 35 16.01 5.17 8.87
C ASP A 35 15.55 5.36 7.40
N THR A 36 14.93 4.35 6.80
CA THR A 36 14.37 4.44 5.46
C THR A 36 13.04 5.22 5.48
N PRO A 37 12.91 6.30 4.68
CA PRO A 37 11.65 7.03 4.55
C PRO A 37 10.51 6.14 4.05
N VAL A 38 9.28 6.40 4.54
CA VAL A 38 8.07 5.63 4.17
C VAL A 38 7.92 5.49 2.66
N TYR A 39 8.12 6.56 1.90
CA TYR A 39 7.92 6.52 0.45
C TYR A 39 8.91 5.56 -0.27
N ARG A 40 10.18 5.56 0.14
CA ARG A 40 11.19 4.65 -0.42
C ARG A 40 10.94 3.22 0.01
N TYR A 41 10.63 3.02 1.29
CA TYR A 41 10.32 1.69 1.81
C TYR A 41 9.13 1.08 1.05
N ALA A 42 8.06 1.85 0.87
CA ALA A 42 6.89 1.43 0.11
C ALA A 42 7.23 1.11 -1.36
N MET A 43 8.06 1.93 -2.01
CA MET A 43 8.51 1.67 -3.38
C MET A 43 9.27 0.33 -3.48
N TYR A 44 10.18 0.05 -2.55
CA TYR A 44 11.03 -1.12 -2.64
C TYR A 44 10.38 -2.40 -2.12
N ARG A 45 9.47 -2.31 -1.14
CA ARG A 45 9.01 -3.48 -0.38
C ARG A 45 7.51 -3.77 -0.48
N TRP A 46 6.68 -2.80 -0.85
CA TRP A 46 5.23 -3.01 -0.86
C TRP A 46 4.72 -3.38 -2.24
N GLU A 47 4.45 -4.67 -2.45
CA GLU A 47 3.68 -5.13 -3.61
C GLU A 47 2.30 -4.49 -3.61
N PRO A 48 1.80 -3.94 -4.74
CA PRO A 48 0.43 -3.44 -4.82
C PRO A 48 -0.58 -4.55 -4.55
N ALA A 49 -1.57 -4.29 -3.70
CA ALA A 49 -2.67 -5.22 -3.50
C ALA A 49 -3.55 -5.29 -4.76
N PRO A 50 -4.10 -6.47 -5.10
CA PRO A 50 -4.82 -6.66 -6.35
C PRO A 50 -6.25 -6.11 -6.29
N TYR A 51 -6.73 -5.61 -7.42
CA TYR A 51 -8.14 -5.46 -7.70
C TYR A 51 -8.70 -6.82 -8.08
N GLU A 52 -9.79 -7.23 -7.46
CA GLU A 52 -10.37 -8.55 -7.70
C GLU A 52 -11.57 -8.42 -8.64
N VAL A 53 -11.57 -9.23 -9.69
CA VAL A 53 -12.68 -9.37 -10.64
C VAL A 53 -13.34 -10.71 -10.39
N TYR A 54 -14.42 -10.68 -9.61
CA TYR A 54 -15.23 -11.86 -9.33
C TYR A 54 -16.15 -12.16 -10.51
N CYS A 55 -16.14 -13.40 -10.98
CA CYS A 55 -17.07 -13.88 -12.00
C CYS A 55 -18.03 -14.89 -11.36
N PHE A 56 -19.27 -14.49 -11.08
CA PHE A 56 -20.30 -15.36 -10.54
C PHE A 56 -21.01 -16.10 -11.68
N HIS A 57 -21.01 -17.44 -11.64
CA HIS A 57 -21.59 -18.28 -12.69
C HIS A 57 -22.25 -19.56 -12.12
N ASP A 58 -23.27 -20.08 -12.79
CA ASP A 58 -23.98 -21.33 -12.43
C ASP A 58 -23.68 -22.50 -13.40
N LYS A 59 -23.13 -22.18 -14.57
CA LYS A 59 -22.71 -23.10 -15.63
C LYS A 59 -21.21 -23.00 -15.89
N PRO A 60 -20.58 -23.94 -16.60
CA PRO A 60 -19.22 -23.76 -17.10
C PRO A 60 -19.09 -22.44 -17.87
N LEU A 61 -17.93 -21.77 -17.74
CA LEU A 61 -17.66 -20.52 -18.45
C LEU A 61 -17.82 -20.74 -19.96
N ASP A 62 -18.64 -19.89 -20.59
CA ASP A 62 -18.79 -19.88 -22.03
C ASP A 62 -17.57 -19.22 -22.70
N GLU A 63 -17.59 -19.16 -24.03
CA GLU A 63 -16.48 -18.61 -24.80
C GLU A 63 -16.18 -17.15 -24.43
N GLN A 64 -17.22 -16.33 -24.25
CA GLN A 64 -17.07 -14.92 -23.86
C GLN A 64 -16.44 -14.82 -22.46
N ALA A 65 -16.96 -15.54 -21.47
CA ALA A 65 -16.41 -15.52 -20.13
C ALA A 65 -14.98 -16.06 -20.07
N GLY A 66 -14.66 -17.06 -20.89
CA GLY A 66 -13.30 -17.57 -21.06
C GLY A 66 -12.35 -16.56 -21.69
N GLN A 67 -12.81 -15.72 -22.62
CA GLN A 67 -12.01 -14.61 -23.18
C GLN A 67 -11.74 -13.54 -22.12
N ILE A 68 -12.75 -13.15 -21.34
CA ILE A 68 -12.62 -12.19 -20.24
C ILE A 68 -11.62 -12.68 -19.18
N GLN A 69 -11.74 -13.94 -18.76
CA GLN A 69 -10.78 -14.56 -17.84
C GLN A 69 -9.36 -14.46 -18.38
N LYS A 70 -9.13 -14.89 -19.63
CA LYS A 70 -7.80 -14.86 -20.24
C LYS A 70 -7.23 -13.45 -20.30
N LEU A 71 -8.06 -12.46 -20.64
CA LEU A 71 -7.62 -11.08 -20.77
C LEU A 71 -7.15 -10.51 -19.41
N ILE A 72 -7.93 -10.73 -18.35
CA ILE A 72 -7.57 -10.29 -16.99
C ILE A 72 -6.34 -11.04 -16.48
N GLU A 73 -6.28 -12.37 -16.65
CA GLU A 73 -5.10 -13.15 -16.25
C GLU A 73 -3.84 -12.75 -17.03
N SER A 74 -3.96 -12.42 -18.32
CA SER A 74 -2.84 -11.95 -19.14
C SER A 74 -2.36 -10.57 -18.72
N ALA A 75 -3.27 -9.67 -18.32
CA ALA A 75 -2.91 -8.38 -17.76
C ALA A 75 -2.18 -8.55 -16.42
N GLY A 76 -2.68 -9.41 -15.53
CA GLY A 76 -2.08 -9.67 -14.23
C GLY A 76 -0.71 -10.36 -14.28
N ARG A 77 -0.45 -11.16 -15.34
CA ARG A 77 0.80 -11.91 -15.52
C ARG A 77 1.68 -11.36 -16.64
N SER A 78 1.41 -10.14 -17.13
CA SER A 78 2.22 -9.51 -18.18
C SER A 78 3.66 -9.36 -17.72
N GLU A 79 4.62 -9.79 -18.54
CA GLU A 79 6.05 -9.61 -18.25
C GLU A 79 6.51 -8.16 -18.41
N GLN A 80 5.81 -7.38 -19.25
CA GLN A 80 6.21 -5.99 -19.57
C GLN A 80 5.48 -4.96 -18.70
N SER A 81 4.25 -5.28 -18.30
CA SER A 81 3.34 -4.33 -17.64
C SER A 81 2.34 -5.08 -16.75
N PRO A 82 2.82 -5.83 -15.74
CA PRO A 82 1.95 -6.59 -14.86
C PRO A 82 0.95 -5.65 -14.18
N ALA A 83 -0.33 -5.96 -14.30
CA ALA A 83 -1.41 -5.26 -13.62
C ALA A 83 -1.69 -5.88 -12.26
N ASN A 84 -1.91 -5.07 -11.22
CA ASN A 84 -2.40 -5.59 -9.93
C ASN A 84 -3.90 -5.92 -10.02
N VAL A 85 -4.24 -6.93 -10.82
CA VAL A 85 -5.60 -7.47 -11.00
C VAL A 85 -5.60 -8.99 -10.82
N LEU A 86 -6.69 -9.52 -10.28
CA LEU A 86 -6.89 -10.94 -10.09
C LEU A 86 -8.29 -11.35 -10.56
N PHE A 87 -8.37 -12.41 -11.38
CA PHE A 87 -9.63 -13.02 -11.76
C PHE A 87 -10.04 -14.10 -10.75
N VAL A 88 -11.28 -14.02 -10.23
CA VAL A 88 -11.80 -14.94 -9.21
C VAL A 88 -13.09 -15.60 -9.71
N PRO A 89 -13.04 -16.84 -10.24
CA PRO A 89 -14.24 -17.55 -10.65
C PRO A 89 -15.01 -18.07 -9.43
N VAL A 90 -16.33 -17.80 -9.40
CA VAL A 90 -17.24 -18.21 -8.33
C VAL A 90 -18.39 -19.04 -8.90
N ALA A 91 -18.25 -20.35 -8.75
CA ALA A 91 -19.24 -21.33 -9.19
C ALA A 91 -20.37 -21.50 -8.17
N LEU A 92 -21.51 -20.83 -8.40
CA LEU A 92 -22.68 -20.79 -7.51
C LEU A 92 -23.32 -22.15 -7.26
N ASN A 93 -23.16 -23.08 -8.19
CA ASN A 93 -23.65 -24.47 -8.07
C ASN A 93 -22.82 -25.31 -7.09
N THR A 94 -21.55 -24.95 -6.85
CA THR A 94 -20.64 -25.67 -5.94
C THR A 94 -20.46 -24.96 -4.60
N ASP A 95 -20.59 -23.64 -4.56
CA ASP A 95 -20.52 -22.82 -3.34
C ASP A 95 -21.70 -21.83 -3.26
N PRO A 96 -22.94 -22.33 -3.06
CA PRO A 96 -24.12 -21.47 -3.01
C PRO A 96 -24.12 -20.53 -1.79
N GLU A 97 -23.41 -20.89 -0.73
CA GLU A 97 -23.25 -20.08 0.48
C GLU A 97 -22.09 -19.06 0.37
N LEU A 98 -21.35 -19.08 -0.74
CA LEU A 98 -20.24 -18.17 -1.04
C LEU A 98 -19.16 -18.17 0.05
N LYS A 99 -18.86 -19.34 0.62
CA LYS A 99 -17.91 -19.51 1.74
C LYS A 99 -16.52 -18.99 1.40
N LYS A 100 -16.11 -19.10 0.14
CA LYS A 100 -14.79 -18.65 -0.35
C LYS A 100 -14.74 -17.15 -0.68
N VAL A 101 -15.89 -16.48 -0.76
CA VAL A 101 -15.98 -15.05 -1.04
C VAL A 101 -15.92 -14.27 0.28
N PRO A 102 -15.07 -13.23 0.38
CA PRO A 102 -15.00 -12.36 1.55
C PRO A 102 -16.37 -11.80 1.96
N PRO A 103 -16.64 -11.58 3.27
CA PRO A 103 -17.95 -11.12 3.75
C PRO A 103 -18.46 -9.85 3.09
N ASP A 104 -17.59 -8.86 2.84
CA ASP A 104 -17.97 -7.57 2.26
C ASP A 104 -18.39 -7.73 0.79
N VAL A 105 -17.61 -8.48 0.00
CA VAL A 105 -17.93 -8.81 -1.39
C VAL A 105 -19.21 -9.65 -1.48
N ARG A 106 -19.38 -10.61 -0.55
CA ARG A 106 -20.59 -11.44 -0.45
C ARG A 106 -21.81 -10.59 -0.19
N LYS A 107 -21.72 -9.61 0.72
CA LYS A 107 -22.81 -8.68 1.05
C LYS A 107 -23.21 -7.86 -0.19
N VAL A 108 -22.24 -7.28 -0.90
CA VAL A 108 -22.47 -6.53 -2.14
C VAL A 108 -23.22 -7.38 -3.18
N TRP A 109 -22.77 -8.63 -3.38
CA TRP A 109 -23.44 -9.57 -4.28
C TRP A 109 -24.88 -9.90 -3.84
N GLN A 110 -25.08 -10.13 -2.54
CA GLN A 110 -26.39 -10.48 -1.98
C GLN A 110 -27.40 -9.33 -2.04
N ASP A 111 -26.96 -8.08 -1.88
CA ASP A 111 -27.82 -6.89 -1.95
C ASP A 111 -28.31 -6.58 -3.38
N SER A 112 -27.72 -7.23 -4.39
CA SER A 112 -28.05 -7.04 -5.79
C SER A 112 -29.34 -7.77 -6.18
N LYS A 113 -30.36 -7.02 -6.60
CA LYS A 113 -31.72 -7.53 -6.91
C LYS A 113 -31.84 -8.23 -8.26
N GLU A 114 -31.05 -7.84 -9.25
CA GLU A 114 -31.02 -8.44 -10.58
C GLU A 114 -29.62 -9.00 -10.85
N ARG A 115 -29.55 -10.29 -11.17
CA ARG A 115 -28.29 -11.01 -11.37
C ARG A 115 -28.37 -11.78 -12.68
N GLN A 116 -27.83 -11.20 -13.74
CA GLN A 116 -27.61 -11.91 -15.00
C GLN A 116 -26.34 -12.73 -14.85
N LEU A 117 -26.39 -14.04 -15.12
CA LEU A 117 -25.23 -14.93 -15.05
C LEU A 117 -24.69 -15.21 -16.46
N PRO A 118 -23.37 -15.20 -16.69
CA PRO A 118 -22.33 -14.82 -15.72
C PRO A 118 -22.37 -13.32 -15.38
N SER A 119 -22.12 -13.00 -14.10
CA SER A 119 -22.08 -11.62 -13.60
C SER A 119 -20.68 -11.31 -13.08
N TYR A 120 -20.17 -10.13 -13.41
CA TYR A 120 -18.88 -9.67 -12.93
C TYR A 120 -19.06 -8.62 -11.84
N LEU A 121 -18.20 -8.69 -10.82
CA LEU A 121 -18.08 -7.71 -9.77
C LEU A 121 -16.61 -7.32 -9.64
N VAL A 122 -16.30 -6.06 -9.91
CA VAL A 122 -14.95 -5.50 -9.74
C VAL A 122 -14.90 -4.79 -8.40
N VAL A 123 -13.96 -5.18 -7.57
CA VAL A 123 -13.76 -4.58 -6.24
C VAL A 123 -12.34 -4.07 -6.05
N THR A 124 -12.21 -3.05 -5.21
CA THR A 124 -10.90 -2.57 -4.73
C THR A 124 -10.25 -3.60 -3.81
N PRO A 125 -8.94 -3.46 -3.51
CA PRO A 125 -8.26 -4.27 -2.49
C PRO A 125 -8.96 -4.36 -1.12
N HIS A 126 -9.82 -3.40 -0.77
CA HIS A 126 -10.60 -3.41 0.48
C HIS A 126 -12.03 -3.93 0.29
N GLY A 127 -12.34 -4.58 -0.84
CA GLY A 127 -13.65 -5.19 -1.11
C GLY A 127 -14.77 -4.22 -1.47
N GLN A 128 -14.45 -2.94 -1.72
CA GLN A 128 -15.46 -1.96 -2.14
C GLN A 128 -15.81 -2.14 -3.61
N LYS A 129 -17.11 -2.11 -3.93
CA LYS A 129 -17.61 -2.24 -5.30
C LYS A 129 -17.26 -1.02 -6.15
N LEU A 130 -16.61 -1.26 -7.29
CA LEU A 130 -16.47 -0.27 -8.36
C LEU A 130 -17.44 -0.51 -9.50
N TYR A 131 -17.65 -1.77 -9.89
CA TYR A 131 -18.50 -2.13 -11.01
C TYR A 131 -19.22 -3.45 -10.79
N GLN A 132 -20.44 -3.55 -11.29
CA GLN A 132 -21.17 -4.81 -11.32
C GLN A 132 -22.01 -4.90 -12.60
N GLY A 133 -21.88 -6.01 -13.32
CA GLY A 133 -22.61 -6.24 -14.57
C GLY A 133 -21.87 -7.16 -15.52
N ALA A 134 -22.19 -7.06 -16.81
CA ALA A 134 -21.41 -7.71 -17.86
C ALA A 134 -20.06 -7.00 -18.03
N LEU A 135 -19.00 -7.75 -18.33
CA LEU A 135 -17.72 -7.19 -18.76
C LEU A 135 -17.48 -7.57 -20.22
N ASP A 136 -16.93 -6.62 -20.97
CA ASP A 136 -16.40 -6.83 -22.31
C ASP A 136 -14.94 -6.34 -22.38
N GLU A 137 -14.29 -6.61 -23.51
CA GLU A 137 -12.90 -6.23 -23.74
C GLU A 137 -12.68 -4.71 -23.64
N ALA A 138 -13.63 -3.91 -24.13
CA ALA A 138 -13.52 -2.45 -24.12
C ALA A 138 -13.54 -1.90 -22.69
N LEU A 139 -14.42 -2.43 -21.84
CA LEU A 139 -14.53 -2.02 -20.45
C LEU A 139 -13.30 -2.43 -19.64
N ILE A 140 -12.76 -3.64 -19.87
CA ILE A 140 -11.52 -4.06 -19.20
C ILE A 140 -10.33 -3.21 -19.66
N LYS A 141 -10.25 -2.92 -20.96
CA LYS A 141 -9.22 -2.01 -21.47
C LYS A 141 -9.31 -0.63 -20.81
N SER A 142 -10.51 -0.06 -20.71
CA SER A 142 -10.71 1.22 -20.02
C SER A 142 -10.40 1.16 -18.52
N MET A 143 -10.50 -0.01 -17.90
CA MET A 143 -10.15 -0.22 -16.50
C MET A 143 -8.63 -0.21 -16.32
N LEU A 144 -7.89 -0.86 -17.22
CA LEU A 144 -6.43 -0.98 -17.16
C LEU A 144 -5.71 0.27 -17.65
N ASP A 145 -6.22 0.91 -18.71
CA ASP A 145 -5.62 2.07 -19.34
C ASP A 145 -6.07 3.37 -18.65
N SER A 146 -5.11 4.19 -18.24
CA SER A 146 -5.36 5.54 -17.69
C SER A 146 -4.16 6.44 -17.98
N PRO A 147 -4.34 7.49 -18.80
CA PRO A 147 -3.31 8.52 -19.01
C PRO A 147 -2.77 9.12 -17.70
N VAL A 148 -3.63 9.41 -16.73
CA VAL A 148 -3.22 9.97 -15.44
C VAL A 148 -2.40 8.98 -14.63
N ARG A 149 -2.77 7.68 -14.61
CA ARG A 149 -1.96 6.66 -13.94
C ARG A 149 -0.62 6.45 -14.64
N ALA A 150 -0.57 6.51 -15.97
CA ALA A 150 0.70 6.44 -16.70
C ALA A 150 1.64 7.58 -16.29
N GLU A 151 1.11 8.80 -16.13
CA GLU A 151 1.91 9.96 -15.69
C GLU A 151 2.33 9.84 -14.22
N ILE A 152 1.45 9.39 -13.32
CA ILE A 152 1.80 9.13 -11.91
C ILE A 152 2.92 8.09 -11.83
N ALA A 153 2.80 6.98 -12.57
CA ALA A 153 3.81 5.92 -12.58
C ALA A 153 5.16 6.43 -13.09
N ARG A 154 5.16 7.25 -14.16
CA ARG A 154 6.37 7.89 -14.67
C ARG A 154 7.05 8.75 -13.59
N LEU A 155 6.29 9.63 -12.94
CA LEU A 155 6.80 10.51 -11.89
C LEU A 155 7.36 9.73 -10.69
N LEU A 156 6.68 8.68 -10.23
CA LEU A 156 7.15 7.83 -9.14
C LEU A 156 8.43 7.06 -9.53
N ALA A 157 8.49 6.54 -10.76
CA ALA A 157 9.66 5.84 -11.29
C ALA A 157 10.88 6.78 -11.51
N GLU A 158 10.65 8.09 -11.64
CA GLU A 158 11.70 9.12 -11.67
C GLU A 158 12.23 9.49 -10.27
N GLY A 159 11.66 8.92 -9.21
CA GLY A 159 12.14 9.11 -7.84
C GLY A 159 11.42 10.21 -7.07
N LYS A 160 10.28 10.73 -7.58
CA LYS A 160 9.43 11.61 -6.78
C LYS A 160 8.94 10.87 -5.53
N ALA A 161 9.03 11.51 -4.38
CA ALA A 161 8.63 10.92 -3.10
C ALA A 161 7.13 10.66 -3.02
N GLY A 162 6.34 11.45 -3.73
CA GLY A 162 4.94 11.19 -3.96
C GLY A 162 4.40 12.06 -5.09
N VAL A 163 3.22 11.72 -5.56
CA VAL A 163 2.47 12.47 -6.56
C VAL A 163 1.13 12.85 -5.96
N MET A 164 0.85 14.15 -5.89
CA MET A 164 -0.46 14.65 -5.48
C MET A 164 -1.41 14.60 -6.68
N ILE A 165 -2.46 13.80 -6.60
CA ILE A 165 -3.56 13.86 -7.55
C ILE A 165 -4.50 14.98 -7.10
N PHE A 166 -4.60 16.02 -7.90
CA PHE A 166 -5.57 17.10 -7.70
C PHE A 166 -6.84 16.80 -8.49
N LEU A 167 -7.84 16.24 -7.82
CA LEU A 167 -9.17 15.98 -8.38
C LEU A 167 -10.02 17.26 -8.28
N THR A 168 -10.44 17.79 -9.42
CA THR A 168 -11.20 19.05 -9.46
C THR A 168 -12.63 18.90 -8.92
N GLY A 169 -13.07 19.90 -8.18
CA GLY A 169 -14.48 20.10 -7.82
C GLY A 169 -15.24 20.86 -8.91
N SER A 170 -16.49 21.20 -8.61
CA SER A 170 -17.38 21.95 -9.51
C SER A 170 -17.17 23.47 -9.48
N ASP A 171 -16.56 24.00 -8.43
CA ASP A 171 -16.25 25.43 -8.28
C ASP A 171 -14.81 25.73 -8.73
N GLU A 172 -14.68 26.46 -9.84
CA GLU A 172 -13.39 26.84 -10.42
C GLU A 172 -12.55 27.76 -9.51
N ALA A 173 -13.17 28.62 -8.71
CA ALA A 173 -12.43 29.47 -7.78
C ALA A 173 -11.85 28.63 -6.64
N ALA A 174 -12.63 27.70 -6.09
CA ALA A 174 -12.14 26.74 -5.10
C ALA A 174 -11.02 25.85 -5.68
N ASN A 175 -11.16 25.40 -6.92
CA ASN A 175 -10.14 24.63 -7.63
C ASN A 175 -8.83 25.43 -7.75
N ALA A 176 -8.89 26.69 -8.17
CA ALA A 176 -7.72 27.54 -8.33
C ALA A 176 -6.97 27.77 -7.01
N VAL A 177 -7.70 27.94 -5.90
CA VAL A 177 -7.11 28.06 -4.57
C VAL A 177 -6.41 26.75 -4.17
N ALA A 178 -7.10 25.62 -4.25
CA ALA A 178 -6.54 24.31 -3.91
C ALA A 178 -5.30 23.96 -4.74
N GLU A 179 -5.35 24.19 -6.05
CA GLU A 179 -4.23 23.93 -6.96
C GLU A 179 -3.01 24.80 -6.61
N LYS A 180 -3.26 26.08 -6.27
CA LYS A 180 -2.21 27.01 -5.86
C LYS A 180 -1.55 26.56 -4.54
N GLU A 181 -2.32 26.16 -3.53
CA GLU A 181 -1.79 25.67 -2.26
C GLU A 181 -0.89 24.44 -2.46
N ALA A 182 -1.36 23.45 -3.22
CA ALA A 182 -0.57 22.26 -3.55
C ALA A 182 0.72 22.60 -4.30
N LYS A 183 0.65 23.44 -5.35
CA LYS A 183 1.84 23.88 -6.10
C LYS A 183 2.83 24.65 -5.22
N THR A 184 2.33 25.51 -4.34
CA THR A 184 3.17 26.31 -3.44
C THR A 184 3.91 25.43 -2.44
N LEU A 185 3.21 24.46 -1.83
CA LEU A 185 3.87 23.50 -0.95
C LEU A 185 4.93 22.68 -1.68
N ILE A 186 4.60 22.12 -2.85
CA ILE A 186 5.56 21.32 -3.64
C ILE A 186 6.81 22.14 -3.97
N ALA A 187 6.64 23.38 -4.40
CA ALA A 187 7.76 24.28 -4.69
C ALA A 187 8.60 24.59 -3.44
N ASP A 188 7.96 24.78 -2.30
CA ASP A 188 8.66 25.08 -1.04
C ASP A 188 9.41 23.88 -0.48
N VAL A 189 8.86 22.67 -0.60
CA VAL A 189 9.55 21.42 -0.26
C VAL A 189 10.77 21.21 -1.17
N ALA A 190 10.61 21.36 -2.49
CA ALA A 190 11.72 21.27 -3.44
C ALA A 190 12.79 22.36 -3.23
N ALA A 191 12.40 23.52 -2.69
CA ALA A 191 13.32 24.59 -2.32
C ALA A 191 13.97 24.41 -0.94
N GLY A 192 13.61 23.37 -0.18
CA GLY A 192 14.13 23.11 1.17
C GLY A 192 13.62 24.09 2.23
N LYS A 193 12.45 24.72 2.01
CA LYS A 193 11.84 25.67 2.96
C LYS A 193 10.93 24.98 4.00
N ALA A 194 10.71 23.68 3.84
CA ALA A 194 10.02 22.87 4.85
C ALA A 194 11.08 22.24 5.76
N GLU A 195 10.97 22.47 7.07
CA GLU A 195 11.78 21.77 8.06
C GLU A 195 11.27 20.33 8.16
N LEU A 196 11.83 19.44 7.33
CA LEU A 196 11.47 18.03 7.30
C LEU A 196 12.40 17.22 8.20
N TYR A 197 11.84 16.21 8.88
CA TYR A 197 12.66 15.15 9.44
C TYR A 197 13.23 14.35 8.28
N LEU A 198 14.52 14.57 7.99
CA LEU A 198 15.30 13.81 7.03
C LEU A 198 16.21 12.88 7.82
N THR A 199 16.14 11.58 7.54
CA THR A 199 16.98 10.59 8.22
C THR A 199 18.47 10.82 7.93
N PRO A 200 19.37 10.39 8.84
CA PRO A 200 20.81 10.53 8.64
C PRO A 200 21.23 9.89 7.31
N GLY A 201 21.89 10.66 6.44
CA GLY A 201 22.21 10.28 5.06
C GLY A 201 21.49 11.11 3.97
N MET A 202 20.32 11.67 4.27
CA MET A 202 19.61 12.63 3.37
C MET A 202 19.94 14.10 3.70
N SER A 203 20.67 14.35 4.78
CA SER A 203 20.94 15.69 5.34
C SER A 203 22.41 15.98 5.65
N GLU A 204 23.36 15.15 5.17
CA GLU A 204 24.77 15.52 5.31
C GLU A 204 25.10 16.70 4.38
N THR A 205 25.08 17.91 4.95
CA THR A 205 25.89 19.01 4.44
C THR A 205 27.33 18.53 4.39
N ALA A 206 27.83 18.29 3.18
CA ALA A 206 29.25 18.09 2.95
C ALA A 206 30.04 19.21 3.65
N GLU A 207 31.12 18.86 4.35
CA GLU A 207 32.00 19.80 5.06
C GLU A 207 32.65 20.85 4.14
N ASP A 208 32.45 20.73 2.82
CA ASP A 208 33.02 21.60 1.78
C ASP A 208 32.04 22.63 1.21
N GLY A 209 30.98 23.04 1.91
CA GLY A 209 30.16 24.22 1.54
C GLY A 209 29.44 24.16 0.17
N GLN A 210 29.61 23.08 -0.59
CA GLN A 210 28.73 22.67 -1.67
C GLN A 210 27.62 21.84 -1.04
N SER A 211 26.40 22.37 -0.94
CA SER A 211 25.24 21.50 -0.80
C SER A 211 25.29 20.48 -1.95
N PRO A 212 25.35 19.17 -1.68
CA PRO A 212 25.10 18.22 -2.75
C PRO A 212 23.68 18.52 -3.26
N ALA A 213 23.55 18.70 -4.57
CA ALA A 213 22.24 18.87 -5.21
C ALA A 213 21.38 17.59 -5.14
N ALA A 214 21.95 16.48 -4.63
CA ALA A 214 21.30 15.23 -4.26
C ALA A 214 21.14 15.25 -2.72
N ASP A 215 19.97 15.15 -2.08
CA ASP A 215 18.70 14.52 -2.41
C ASP A 215 17.55 15.40 -1.89
N ARG A 216 17.14 16.41 -2.66
CA ARG A 216 15.97 17.19 -2.27
C ARG A 216 14.70 16.37 -2.50
N LEU A 217 13.84 16.35 -1.49
CA LEU A 217 12.55 15.70 -1.58
C LEU A 217 11.70 16.40 -2.65
N GLU A 218 11.28 15.67 -3.68
CA GLU A 218 10.48 16.22 -4.76
C GLU A 218 9.13 15.51 -4.84
N PHE A 219 8.08 16.30 -5.11
CA PHE A 219 6.73 15.80 -5.31
C PHE A 219 6.21 16.16 -6.69
N GLY A 220 5.39 15.28 -7.25
CA GLY A 220 4.62 15.55 -8.46
C GLY A 220 3.24 16.12 -8.15
N LEU A 221 2.64 16.78 -9.14
CA LEU A 221 1.23 17.16 -9.12
C LEU A 221 0.61 16.76 -10.46
N VAL A 222 -0.47 15.98 -10.42
CA VAL A 222 -1.25 15.64 -11.60
C VAL A 222 -2.68 16.10 -11.40
N LYS A 223 -3.18 16.91 -12.33
CA LYS A 223 -4.56 17.38 -12.31
C LYS A 223 -5.47 16.35 -12.97
N LEU A 224 -6.59 16.06 -12.33
CA LEU A 224 -7.58 15.10 -12.76
C LEU A 224 -8.97 15.74 -12.74
N ALA A 225 -9.65 15.76 -13.88
CA ALA A 225 -11.03 16.21 -13.94
C ALA A 225 -11.97 15.08 -13.52
N ARG A 226 -12.89 15.36 -12.60
CA ARG A 226 -13.86 14.38 -12.09
C ARG A 226 -14.76 13.77 -13.17
N ALA A 227 -15.03 14.53 -14.23
CA ALA A 227 -15.88 14.11 -15.35
C ALA A 227 -15.09 13.54 -16.54
N ASP A 228 -13.78 13.33 -16.41
CA ASP A 228 -12.98 12.75 -17.50
C ASP A 228 -13.39 11.29 -17.72
N ALA A 229 -13.91 11.00 -18.91
CA ALA A 229 -14.40 9.68 -19.27
C ALA A 229 -13.26 8.64 -19.37
N ALA A 230 -12.04 9.06 -19.73
CA ALA A 230 -10.89 8.17 -19.77
C ALA A 230 -10.41 7.75 -18.37
N GLU A 231 -10.76 8.55 -17.36
CA GLU A 231 -10.28 8.38 -15.99
C GLU A 231 -11.37 7.90 -15.04
N LYS A 232 -12.54 7.49 -15.56
CA LYS A 232 -13.68 7.06 -14.75
C LYS A 232 -13.29 6.03 -13.69
N TRP A 233 -12.53 5.00 -14.06
CA TRP A 233 -12.08 3.97 -13.12
C TRP A 233 -11.14 4.51 -12.04
N LEU A 234 -10.25 5.42 -12.40
CA LEU A 234 -9.37 6.07 -11.41
C LEU A 234 -10.19 6.94 -10.45
N VAL A 235 -11.11 7.75 -10.97
CA VAL A 235 -12.00 8.60 -10.16
C VAL A 235 -12.84 7.75 -9.21
N ASP A 236 -13.45 6.68 -9.70
CA ASP A 236 -14.26 5.77 -8.88
C ASP A 236 -13.40 5.11 -7.77
N SER A 237 -12.17 4.67 -8.09
CA SER A 237 -11.23 4.14 -7.08
C SER A 237 -10.85 5.17 -6.02
N LEU A 238 -10.58 6.42 -6.41
CA LEU A 238 -10.22 7.47 -5.46
C LEU A 238 -11.38 7.82 -4.53
N LEU A 239 -12.59 7.91 -5.08
CA LEU A 239 -13.80 8.22 -4.30
C LEU A 239 -14.31 7.04 -3.48
N SER A 240 -13.78 5.84 -3.69
CA SER A 240 -14.09 4.71 -2.82
C SER A 240 -13.24 4.70 -1.55
N ILE A 241 -12.07 5.33 -1.53
CA ILE A 241 -11.11 5.29 -0.40
C ILE A 241 -11.81 5.53 0.95
N GLU A 242 -12.73 6.51 1.00
CA GLU A 242 -13.64 6.73 2.13
C GLU A 242 -15.08 6.84 1.63
N SER A 243 -16.03 6.28 2.39
CA SER A 243 -17.42 6.14 1.96
C SER A 243 -18.18 7.47 1.83
N ASP A 244 -17.75 8.50 2.56
CA ASP A 244 -18.39 9.81 2.62
C ASP A 244 -17.92 10.76 1.50
N LEU A 245 -16.85 10.45 0.77
CA LEU A 245 -16.35 11.30 -0.34
C LEU A 245 -17.36 11.50 -1.47
N THR A 246 -18.37 10.63 -1.56
CA THR A 246 -19.48 10.70 -2.52
C THR A 246 -20.73 11.37 -1.94
N SER A 247 -20.71 11.78 -0.67
CA SER A 247 -21.81 12.52 -0.04
C SER A 247 -22.02 13.89 -0.70
N GLU A 248 -23.24 14.44 -0.58
CA GLU A 248 -23.56 15.78 -1.11
C GLU A 248 -22.62 16.88 -0.59
N GLU A 249 -22.08 16.70 0.63
CA GLU A 249 -21.13 17.63 1.24
C GLU A 249 -19.81 17.70 0.47
N PHE A 250 -19.26 16.55 0.04
CA PHE A 250 -17.92 16.45 -0.54
C PHE A 250 -17.89 16.25 -2.06
N ALA A 251 -18.96 15.72 -2.67
CA ALA A 251 -18.99 15.35 -4.08
C ALA A 251 -18.64 16.49 -5.05
N ALA A 252 -18.93 17.73 -4.66
CA ALA A 252 -18.67 18.94 -5.45
C ALA A 252 -17.34 19.62 -5.14
N GLN A 253 -16.61 19.20 -4.10
CA GLN A 253 -15.40 19.87 -3.63
C GLN A 253 -14.13 19.38 -4.35
N PRO A 254 -13.10 20.23 -4.49
CA PRO A 254 -11.77 19.77 -4.90
C PRO A 254 -11.18 18.84 -3.86
N MET A 255 -10.36 17.88 -4.31
CA MET A 255 -9.69 16.91 -3.45
C MET A 255 -8.22 16.75 -3.86
N VAL A 256 -7.33 16.56 -2.89
CA VAL A 256 -5.92 16.23 -3.13
C VAL A 256 -5.60 14.89 -2.50
N PHE A 257 -5.28 13.89 -3.32
CA PHE A 257 -4.88 12.55 -2.90
C PHE A 257 -3.36 12.38 -3.07
N PRO A 258 -2.59 12.22 -1.99
CA PRO A 258 -1.18 11.85 -2.09
C PRO A 258 -1.02 10.38 -2.51
N VAL A 259 -0.22 10.12 -3.53
CA VAL A 259 0.12 8.79 -4.01
C VAL A 259 1.62 8.54 -3.88
N PHE A 260 2.03 7.40 -3.35
CA PHE A 260 3.44 7.08 -3.10
C PHE A 260 3.75 5.59 -3.27
N GLY A 261 5.04 5.23 -3.19
CA GLY A 261 5.50 3.85 -3.39
C GLY A 261 5.06 3.31 -4.75
N ARG A 262 4.55 2.08 -4.80
CA ARG A 262 4.02 1.45 -6.01
C ARG A 262 2.53 1.78 -6.26
N GLY A 263 2.12 3.02 -5.94
CA GLY A 263 0.78 3.50 -6.24
C GLY A 263 -0.23 3.48 -5.09
N ARG A 264 0.22 3.56 -3.82
CA ARG A 264 -0.67 3.66 -2.66
C ARG A 264 -1.17 5.10 -2.51
N ALA A 265 -2.48 5.29 -2.55
CA ALA A 265 -3.15 6.58 -2.37
C ALA A 265 -3.67 6.75 -0.94
N LEU A 266 -3.29 7.85 -0.28
CA LEU A 266 -3.80 8.23 1.03
C LEU A 266 -5.22 8.83 0.94
N PRO A 267 -5.98 8.85 2.05
CA PRO A 267 -7.20 9.65 2.17
C PRO A 267 -6.98 11.11 1.75
N PRO A 268 -7.96 11.77 1.12
CA PRO A 268 -7.76 13.08 0.53
C PRO A 268 -7.85 14.22 1.55
N PHE A 269 -7.20 15.32 1.18
CA PHE A 269 -7.58 16.65 1.69
C PHE A 269 -8.73 17.20 0.85
N VAL A 270 -9.80 17.67 1.48
CA VAL A 270 -11.04 18.06 0.79
C VAL A 270 -11.35 19.55 0.97
N GLY A 271 -11.63 20.25 -0.13
CA GLY A 271 -12.07 21.64 -0.16
C GLY A 271 -11.24 22.58 0.72
N LYS A 272 -11.87 23.16 1.74
CA LYS A 272 -11.21 24.11 2.67
C LYS A 272 -10.11 23.46 3.52
N GLY A 273 -10.08 22.14 3.62
CA GLY A 273 -9.01 21.39 4.27
C GLY A 273 -7.73 21.31 3.44
N ILE A 274 -7.75 21.74 2.17
CA ILE A 274 -6.57 21.82 1.31
C ILE A 274 -5.82 23.12 1.64
N THR A 275 -5.02 23.05 2.69
CA THR A 275 -4.16 24.13 3.16
C THR A 275 -2.71 23.67 3.14
N ARG A 276 -1.76 24.61 3.10
CA ARG A 276 -0.33 24.30 3.23
C ARG A 276 -0.04 23.40 4.43
N ASP A 277 -0.53 23.74 5.61
CA ASP A 277 -0.19 23.05 6.86
C ASP A 277 -0.71 21.60 6.85
N ASN A 278 -1.95 21.40 6.41
CA ASN A 278 -2.51 20.05 6.30
C ASN A 278 -1.78 19.21 5.25
N LEU A 279 -1.46 19.78 4.09
CA LEU A 279 -0.71 19.07 3.06
C LEU A 279 0.74 18.76 3.51
N LEU A 280 1.33 19.61 4.37
CA LEU A 280 2.67 19.40 4.92
C LEU A 280 2.72 18.17 5.85
N GLU A 281 1.64 17.87 6.59
CA GLU A 281 1.52 16.62 7.37
C GLU A 281 1.72 15.37 6.49
N CYS A 282 1.23 15.39 5.25
CA CYS A 282 1.49 14.29 4.32
C CYS A 282 2.98 14.20 3.95
N VAL A 283 3.64 15.34 3.75
CA VAL A 283 5.08 15.35 3.45
C VAL A 283 5.86 14.76 4.62
N TYR A 284 5.53 15.15 5.85
CA TYR A 284 6.11 14.58 7.06
C TYR A 284 5.90 13.08 7.18
N PHE A 285 4.67 12.61 6.93
CA PHE A 285 4.38 11.18 6.93
C PHE A 285 5.24 10.41 5.93
N LEU A 286 5.36 10.92 4.70
CA LEU A 286 6.10 10.23 3.64
C LEU A 286 7.61 10.27 3.85
N SER A 287 8.15 11.39 4.34
CA SER A 287 9.60 11.55 4.58
C SER A 287 10.06 10.97 5.92
N GLY A 288 9.14 10.70 6.86
CA GLY A 288 9.45 10.21 8.18
C GLY A 288 9.99 8.78 8.20
N ALA A 289 10.61 8.39 9.33
CA ALA A 289 11.11 7.04 9.53
C ALA A 289 9.96 6.02 9.49
N CYS A 290 10.13 4.96 8.73
CA CYS A 290 9.08 3.96 8.57
C CYS A 290 9.00 3.04 9.80
N SER A 291 7.96 3.21 10.63
CA SER A 291 7.51 2.19 11.60
C SER A 291 6.77 1.02 10.92
N CYS A 292 6.75 1.00 9.60
CA CYS A 292 5.70 0.41 8.78
C CYS A 292 6.12 -0.90 8.10
N THR A 293 6.82 -1.77 8.84
CA THR A 293 7.05 -3.16 8.42
C THR A 293 5.76 -3.90 8.09
N ILE A 294 4.60 -3.40 8.54
CA ILE A 294 3.27 -3.90 8.21
C ILE A 294 2.55 -2.87 7.32
N LYS A 295 2.55 -3.13 6.01
CA LYS A 295 1.83 -2.34 4.99
C LYS A 295 0.37 -2.07 5.39
N ASP A 296 -0.33 -3.09 5.87
CA ASP A 296 -1.77 -3.02 6.20
C ASP A 296 -2.11 -2.09 7.37
N GLN A 297 -1.12 -1.67 8.15
CA GLN A 297 -1.30 -0.66 9.20
C GLN A 297 -1.15 0.78 8.68
N ASN A 298 -0.77 0.95 7.41
CA ASN A 298 -0.66 2.26 6.78
C ASN A 298 -1.97 2.62 6.08
N PRO A 299 -2.46 3.84 6.30
CA PRO A 299 -3.68 4.30 5.65
C PRO A 299 -3.55 4.27 4.12
N GLY A 300 -4.70 4.30 3.47
CA GLY A 300 -4.79 4.40 2.01
C GLY A 300 -5.07 3.09 1.30
N LEU A 301 -5.23 3.21 -0.01
CA LEU A 301 -5.63 2.16 -0.94
C LEU A 301 -4.60 2.06 -2.06
N ASP A 302 -4.22 0.84 -2.45
CA ASP A 302 -3.39 0.69 -3.65
C ASP A 302 -4.26 0.90 -4.90
N LEU A 303 -3.82 1.79 -5.78
CA LEU A 303 -4.50 2.04 -7.05
C LEU A 303 -4.13 0.95 -8.08
N LEU A 304 -4.96 0.82 -9.11
CA LEU A 304 -4.73 -0.13 -10.19
C LEU A 304 -3.67 0.40 -11.17
N PHE A 305 -2.52 -0.23 -11.27
CA PHE A 305 -1.47 0.09 -12.25
C PHE A 305 -1.13 -1.14 -13.09
N ALA A 306 -0.92 -0.95 -14.38
CA ALA A 306 -0.32 -1.93 -15.29
C ALA A 306 1.12 -1.50 -15.60
N VAL A 307 2.03 -1.71 -14.64
CA VAL A 307 3.38 -1.15 -14.65
C VAL A 307 4.36 -2.19 -14.12
N ASP A 308 5.49 -2.33 -14.80
CA ASP A 308 6.63 -3.10 -14.26
C ASP A 308 7.34 -2.29 -13.18
N TRP A 309 6.83 -2.41 -11.96
CA TRP A 309 7.42 -1.79 -10.78
C TRP A 309 8.79 -2.38 -10.43
N TRP A 310 9.11 -3.60 -10.83
CA TRP A 310 10.41 -4.21 -10.53
C TRP A 310 11.53 -3.51 -11.28
N SER A 311 11.37 -3.34 -12.59
CA SER A 311 12.31 -2.54 -13.38
C SER A 311 12.41 -1.09 -12.90
N ALA A 312 11.30 -0.49 -12.41
CA ALA A 312 11.33 0.85 -11.83
C ALA A 312 12.15 0.89 -10.53
N VAL A 313 11.96 -0.09 -9.65
CA VAL A 313 12.69 -0.23 -8.39
C VAL A 313 14.18 -0.46 -8.62
N GLU A 314 14.56 -1.34 -9.56
CA GLU A 314 15.98 -1.59 -9.87
C GLU A 314 16.69 -0.34 -10.38
N LYS A 315 16.04 0.47 -11.22
CA LYS A 315 16.55 1.76 -11.68
C LYS A 315 16.72 2.74 -10.53
N LEU A 316 15.73 2.84 -9.65
CA LEU A 316 15.79 3.71 -8.48
C LEU A 316 16.88 3.26 -7.50
N ALA A 317 17.00 1.97 -7.23
CA ALA A 317 18.05 1.41 -6.38
C ALA A 317 19.46 1.67 -6.96
N SER A 318 19.60 1.62 -8.30
CA SER A 318 20.86 1.96 -8.97
C SER A 318 21.20 3.45 -8.88
N ALA A 319 20.20 4.33 -8.87
CA ALA A 319 20.39 5.79 -8.84
C ALA A 319 20.57 6.35 -7.43
N PHE A 320 19.84 5.81 -6.44
CA PHE A 320 19.72 6.36 -5.10
C PHE A 320 20.22 5.41 -3.99
N GLY A 321 20.75 4.25 -4.36
CA GLY A 321 21.14 3.18 -3.45
C GLY A 321 20.02 2.18 -3.18
N ALA A 322 20.39 0.90 -3.08
CA ALA A 322 19.52 -0.11 -2.50
C ALA A 322 19.51 0.12 -0.98
N GLU A 323 18.33 0.41 -0.42
CA GLU A 323 18.18 0.52 1.03
C GLU A 323 18.26 -0.90 1.61
N GLU A 324 19.47 -1.33 1.99
CA GLU A 324 19.73 -2.51 2.82
C GLU A 324 19.27 -2.24 4.26
N GLY A 325 17.97 -1.98 4.43
CA GLY A 325 17.30 -1.91 5.71
C GLY A 325 16.51 -3.19 5.94
N ASN A 326 17.05 -4.08 6.76
CA ASN A 326 16.39 -5.28 7.31
C ASN A 326 16.38 -6.57 6.47
N GLU A 327 17.39 -6.80 5.62
CA GLU A 327 17.86 -8.19 5.56
C GLU A 327 18.39 -8.50 6.95
N ALA A 328 18.00 -9.63 7.55
CA ALA A 328 18.67 -10.07 8.75
C ALA A 328 20.18 -9.99 8.48
N GLN A 329 20.93 -9.24 9.28
CA GLN A 329 22.41 -9.26 9.30
C GLN A 329 22.99 -10.67 9.53
N LEU A 330 22.13 -11.68 9.57
CA LEU A 330 22.40 -13.08 9.44
C LEU A 330 21.86 -13.54 8.07
N GLY A 331 22.70 -13.50 7.03
CA GLY A 331 22.38 -14.15 5.76
C GLY A 331 22.08 -15.63 5.97
N ALA A 332 21.40 -16.29 5.03
CA ALA A 332 21.05 -17.72 5.14
C ALA A 332 22.26 -18.62 5.47
N VAL A 333 23.47 -18.20 5.08
CA VAL A 333 24.76 -18.83 5.40
C VAL A 333 25.06 -18.81 6.91
N GLN A 334 24.68 -17.75 7.61
CA GLN A 334 24.89 -17.58 9.05
C GLN A 334 23.75 -18.21 9.88
N LEU A 335 22.52 -18.27 9.34
CA LEU A 335 21.37 -18.90 10.00
C LEU A 335 21.32 -20.42 9.83
N PHE A 336 21.75 -20.91 8.67
CA PHE A 336 21.64 -22.32 8.30
C PHE A 336 22.92 -22.85 7.63
N PRO A 337 24.08 -22.81 8.31
CA PRO A 337 25.34 -23.32 7.75
C PRO A 337 25.25 -24.80 7.36
N SER A 338 24.36 -25.56 8.00
CA SER A 338 24.13 -26.98 7.76
C SER A 338 23.28 -27.29 6.51
N LEU A 339 22.64 -26.30 5.90
CA LEU A 339 21.80 -26.47 4.70
C LEU A 339 22.55 -26.16 3.39
N ILE A 340 23.82 -25.76 3.47
CA ILE A 340 24.65 -25.54 2.28
C ILE A 340 25.24 -26.86 1.80
N ILE A 341 24.95 -27.23 0.55
CA ILE A 341 25.62 -28.33 -0.15
C ILE A 341 27.05 -27.87 -0.47
N PRO A 342 28.11 -28.49 0.08
CA PRO A 342 29.47 -28.12 -0.25
C PRO A 342 29.76 -28.55 -1.69
N GLY A 343 29.99 -27.59 -2.60
CA GLY A 343 30.40 -27.86 -3.98
C GLY A 343 29.76 -26.98 -5.08
N GLY A 344 28.84 -26.07 -4.73
CA GLY A 344 28.19 -25.20 -5.72
C GLY A 344 28.95 -23.92 -6.09
N LEU A 345 30.04 -23.57 -5.38
CA LEU A 345 30.76 -22.30 -5.54
C LEU A 345 32.03 -22.39 -6.39
N ASP A 346 32.48 -23.60 -6.76
CA ASP A 346 33.74 -23.78 -7.50
C ASP A 346 33.58 -23.90 -9.04
N MET A 347 32.34 -23.77 -9.56
CA MET A 347 32.07 -23.87 -11.01
C MET A 347 31.82 -22.53 -11.70
N ALA A 348 31.80 -21.42 -10.97
CA ALA A 348 31.59 -20.08 -11.55
C ALA A 348 32.90 -19.36 -11.94
N GLU A 349 34.06 -19.82 -11.47
CA GLU A 349 35.35 -19.12 -11.68
C GLU A 349 36.26 -19.77 -12.75
N SER A 350 35.83 -20.88 -13.37
CA SER A 350 36.63 -21.61 -14.37
C SER A 350 36.10 -21.54 -15.80
N ALA A 351 35.10 -20.69 -16.09
CA ALA A 351 34.54 -20.52 -17.44
C ALA A 351 34.97 -19.21 -18.15
N GLN A 352 35.87 -18.43 -17.56
CA GLN A 352 36.49 -17.25 -18.19
C GLN A 352 37.98 -17.48 -18.45
N GLU A 353 38.33 -18.44 -19.32
CA GLU A 353 39.55 -18.41 -20.16
C GLU A 353 39.63 -19.69 -21.01
N ALA A 354 38.95 -19.70 -22.15
CA ALA A 354 39.37 -20.42 -23.36
C ALA A 354 38.39 -20.09 -24.48
N GLY A 355 38.82 -19.20 -25.39
CA GLY A 355 38.14 -19.00 -26.66
C GLY A 355 38.42 -20.17 -27.61
N ASP A 356 37.42 -20.57 -28.40
CA ASP A 356 37.54 -20.57 -29.85
C ASP A 356 36.20 -20.83 -30.56
N THR A 357 36.09 -20.17 -31.71
CA THR A 357 35.10 -20.17 -32.80
C THR A 357 34.10 -21.36 -32.93
N PRO A 358 32.81 -21.11 -33.26
CA PRO A 358 31.77 -22.15 -33.40
C PRO A 358 31.74 -22.82 -34.79
N PRO A 359 31.39 -24.13 -34.90
CA PRO A 359 30.92 -24.70 -36.16
C PRO A 359 29.39 -24.67 -36.27
N GLU A 360 28.91 -24.36 -37.47
CA GLU A 360 27.52 -24.36 -37.92
C GLU A 360 26.80 -25.73 -37.86
N PRO A 361 25.45 -25.76 -37.90
CA PRO A 361 24.65 -26.94 -37.61
C PRO A 361 24.38 -27.82 -38.84
N SER A 362 24.56 -29.14 -38.68
CA SER A 362 24.16 -30.15 -39.67
C SER A 362 23.03 -31.03 -39.14
N SER A 363 21.84 -30.79 -39.71
CA SER A 363 20.71 -31.69 -40.00
C SER A 363 20.70 -33.13 -39.44
N ALA A 364 19.63 -33.48 -38.72
CA ALA A 364 18.89 -34.75 -38.90
C ALA A 364 17.45 -34.66 -38.32
N LYS A 365 16.56 -35.46 -38.90
CA LYS A 365 15.10 -35.29 -39.06
C LYS A 365 14.21 -35.98 -37.98
N PRO A 366 12.88 -35.77 -38.02
CA PRO A 366 11.95 -35.92 -36.89
C PRO A 366 11.36 -37.33 -36.73
N VAL A 367 10.88 -37.63 -35.52
CA VAL A 367 10.17 -38.87 -35.18
C VAL A 367 8.68 -38.72 -35.45
N GLU A 368 8.16 -39.73 -36.13
CA GLU A 368 6.84 -39.89 -36.71
C GLU A 368 5.82 -40.48 -35.71
N GLU A 369 4.56 -40.14 -35.95
CA GLU A 369 3.31 -40.56 -35.30
C GLU A 369 3.04 -42.08 -35.50
N PRO A 370 2.09 -42.66 -34.74
CA PRO A 370 1.22 -43.66 -35.36
C PRO A 370 -0.28 -43.44 -35.06
N ALA A 371 -1.05 -43.31 -36.14
CA ALA A 371 -2.43 -43.80 -36.24
C ALA A 371 -2.40 -45.36 -36.20
N GLU A 372 -3.43 -46.17 -35.93
CA GLU A 372 -4.89 -46.10 -35.99
C GLU A 372 -5.39 -47.42 -35.33
N SER A 373 -6.55 -47.44 -34.66
CA SER A 373 -7.55 -48.55 -34.74
C SER A 373 -8.73 -48.38 -33.77
N ALA A 374 -9.91 -48.13 -34.33
CA ALA A 374 -11.19 -48.62 -33.82
C ALA A 374 -11.50 -49.97 -34.51
N PRO A 375 -12.44 -50.81 -34.01
CA PRO A 375 -13.85 -50.63 -34.41
C PRO A 375 -14.95 -51.13 -33.42
N ASN A 376 -16.16 -50.58 -33.60
CA ASN A 376 -17.52 -51.14 -33.36
C ASN A 376 -17.94 -51.48 -31.90
N ALA A 377 -19.21 -51.44 -31.44
CA ALA A 377 -20.50 -51.44 -32.12
C ALA A 377 -21.64 -50.83 -31.25
N ALA A 378 -22.65 -50.28 -31.95
CA ALA A 378 -24.11 -50.45 -31.78
C ALA A 378 -24.80 -50.25 -30.40
N GLY A 379 -25.85 -49.39 -30.39
CA GLY A 379 -26.81 -49.31 -29.29
C GLY A 379 -27.97 -48.33 -29.53
N THR A 380 -28.84 -48.66 -30.49
CA THR A 380 -30.12 -48.01 -30.83
C THR A 380 -31.11 -47.83 -29.66
N GLY A 381 -31.90 -46.75 -29.67
CA GLY A 381 -33.09 -46.65 -28.81
C GLY A 381 -33.96 -45.39 -29.00
N LYS A 382 -34.96 -45.49 -29.89
CA LYS A 382 -36.06 -44.54 -30.19
C LYS A 382 -36.79 -43.95 -28.97
N ARG A 383 -37.30 -42.70 -29.12
CA ARG A 383 -38.62 -42.28 -28.60
C ARG A 383 -39.37 -41.48 -29.69
N PRO A 384 -40.67 -41.73 -29.93
CA PRO A 384 -41.47 -40.96 -30.88
C PRO A 384 -42.23 -39.79 -30.22
N ALA A 385 -42.66 -38.90 -31.09
CA ALA A 385 -43.39 -37.65 -30.91
C ALA A 385 -44.72 -37.72 -30.16
N VAL A 386 -45.17 -36.59 -29.60
CA VAL A 386 -46.54 -36.07 -29.72
C VAL A 386 -46.52 -34.53 -29.62
N ALA A 387 -47.20 -33.89 -30.57
CA ALA A 387 -47.57 -32.48 -30.59
C ALA A 387 -48.99 -32.26 -30.01
N LYS A 388 -49.24 -31.07 -29.44
CA LYS A 388 -50.52 -30.30 -29.43
C LYS A 388 -50.26 -29.00 -28.65
N GLU A 389 -50.34 -27.79 -29.21
CA GLU A 389 -51.48 -27.05 -29.80
C GLU A 389 -52.09 -26.05 -28.79
N GLN A 390 -51.85 -24.75 -29.09
CA GLN A 390 -52.68 -23.55 -28.97
C GLN A 390 -53.50 -23.25 -27.69
N ALA A 391 -53.38 -22.01 -27.20
CA ALA A 391 -54.46 -21.00 -27.30
C ALA A 391 -54.02 -19.63 -26.74
N ALA A 392 -54.53 -18.58 -27.39
CA ALA A 392 -54.33 -17.17 -27.10
C ALA A 392 -55.57 -16.54 -26.42
N ALA A 393 -55.39 -15.45 -25.67
CA ALA A 393 -56.32 -14.30 -25.49
C ALA A 393 -55.63 -13.26 -24.59
N LYS A 394 -55.27 -12.04 -25.02
CA LYS A 394 -56.02 -10.79 -25.35
C LYS A 394 -56.50 -9.96 -24.14
N MET A 395 -56.07 -8.68 -24.17
CA MET A 395 -56.77 -7.42 -23.76
C MET A 395 -56.88 -7.16 -22.24
N ASP A 396 -56.71 -5.97 -21.67
CA ASP A 396 -57.01 -4.58 -22.09
C ASP A 396 -56.06 -3.53 -21.44
N GLY A 397 -56.01 -2.35 -22.04
CA GLY A 397 -55.38 -1.12 -21.50
C GLY A 397 -56.36 -0.18 -20.75
N PRO A 398 -56.06 1.12 -20.63
CA PRO A 398 -55.89 1.87 -19.36
C PRO A 398 -57.09 2.78 -18.99
N PRO A 399 -56.99 3.68 -17.97
CA PRO A 399 -56.67 5.08 -18.29
C PRO A 399 -55.91 5.93 -17.24
N THR A 400 -55.60 7.13 -17.72
CA THR A 400 -54.92 8.38 -17.28
C THR A 400 -55.57 9.23 -16.16
N ALA A 401 -54.78 10.11 -15.51
CA ALA A 401 -55.03 11.55 -15.18
C ALA A 401 -53.84 12.09 -14.31
N GLU A 402 -53.08 13.14 -14.70
CA GLU A 402 -53.31 14.60 -14.44
C GLU A 402 -53.53 14.92 -12.95
N ASP A 403 -52.84 15.85 -12.26
CA ASP A 403 -52.61 17.27 -12.56
C ASP A 403 -51.62 17.95 -11.55
N LYS A 404 -51.25 19.20 -11.87
CA LYS A 404 -50.23 20.17 -11.38
C LYS A 404 -50.28 20.69 -9.90
N PRO A 405 -49.30 21.54 -9.47
CA PRO A 405 -48.94 21.92 -8.09
C PRO A 405 -49.49 23.30 -7.64
N PRO A 406 -49.06 23.80 -6.46
CA PRO A 406 -48.78 25.23 -6.31
C PRO A 406 -47.48 25.59 -5.53
N GLU A 407 -46.78 26.61 -6.05
CA GLU A 407 -45.93 27.61 -5.36
C GLU A 407 -46.82 28.85 -5.02
N PRO A 408 -46.37 30.01 -4.47
CA PRO A 408 -45.20 30.40 -3.66
C PRO A 408 -45.57 31.39 -2.49
N ALA A 409 -44.56 32.12 -1.96
CA ALA A 409 -44.55 33.33 -1.08
C ALA A 409 -44.45 33.03 0.44
N ASP A 410 -43.59 33.67 1.26
CA ASP A 410 -43.24 35.11 1.36
C ASP A 410 -41.86 35.35 2.03
N LYS A 411 -41.22 36.47 1.67
CA LYS A 411 -40.19 37.24 2.44
C LYS A 411 -40.70 38.71 2.43
N PRO A 412 -40.49 39.54 3.48
CA PRO A 412 -39.19 40.22 3.67
C PRO A 412 -38.78 40.64 5.12
N SER A 413 -37.44 40.77 5.29
CA SER A 413 -36.49 41.64 6.07
C SER A 413 -36.97 42.62 7.20
N PRO A 414 -36.12 43.38 7.95
CA PRO A 414 -34.64 43.61 7.91
C PRO A 414 -33.88 43.77 9.29
N ASP A 415 -32.61 44.21 9.20
CA ASP A 415 -31.74 44.89 10.22
C ASP A 415 -31.04 44.02 11.30
N ALA A 416 -29.75 44.16 11.67
CA ALA A 416 -28.71 45.19 11.43
C ALA A 416 -27.29 44.59 11.62
N SER A 417 -26.29 45.19 10.98
CA SER A 417 -24.85 45.25 11.36
C SER A 417 -24.56 46.71 11.78
N PRO A 418 -23.43 47.12 12.41
CA PRO A 418 -22.08 46.50 12.45
C PRO A 418 -21.37 46.56 13.83
N ASP A 419 -20.16 46.02 13.95
CA ASP A 419 -19.02 46.68 14.65
C ASP A 419 -17.73 45.83 14.59
N GLU A 420 -16.63 46.50 14.23
CA GLU A 420 -15.21 46.08 14.24
C GLU A 420 -14.39 47.34 14.64
N PRO A 421 -13.08 47.30 14.96
CA PRO A 421 -12.28 46.58 15.97
C PRO A 421 -11.67 47.55 17.02
N PRO A 422 -10.66 47.13 17.82
CA PRO A 422 -9.48 47.98 17.91
C PRO A 422 -8.13 47.26 17.74
N ARG A 423 -7.12 48.07 17.41
CA ARG A 423 -5.74 47.74 16.99
C ARG A 423 -4.72 48.37 17.97
N ALA A 424 -3.49 47.83 17.98
CA ALA A 424 -2.20 48.36 18.50
C ALA A 424 -1.87 48.10 20.00
N ALA A 425 -0.63 47.81 20.46
CA ALA A 425 0.73 47.62 19.90
C ALA A 425 1.69 47.05 21.01
N PRO A 426 2.91 46.54 20.68
CA PRO A 426 3.92 45.95 21.61
C PRO A 426 4.92 47.03 22.14
N PRO A 427 5.84 46.78 23.13
CA PRO A 427 7.13 46.04 23.02
C PRO A 427 7.48 45.25 24.32
N GLU A 428 8.51 44.37 24.46
CA GLU A 428 9.96 44.64 24.58
C GLU A 428 10.75 43.30 24.67
N SER A 429 12.01 43.33 24.24
CA SER A 429 13.15 42.46 24.62
C SER A 429 14.34 43.41 24.94
N PRO A 430 15.52 43.04 25.47
CA PRO A 430 16.11 41.73 25.88
C PRO A 430 16.85 41.87 27.26
N PRO A 431 17.91 41.10 27.70
CA PRO A 431 19.20 40.88 27.01
C PRO A 431 19.81 39.46 27.10
N ALA A 432 20.84 39.28 26.28
CA ALA A 432 21.71 38.12 26.13
C ALA A 432 22.73 37.92 27.27
N ALA A 433 23.22 36.69 27.42
CA ALA A 433 24.51 36.37 28.05
C ALA A 433 25.22 35.27 27.25
N GLN A 434 26.54 35.46 27.12
CA GLN A 434 27.50 34.79 26.23
C GLN A 434 28.28 33.65 26.95
N PRO A 435 29.23 32.94 26.29
CA PRO A 435 29.47 31.50 26.41
C PRO A 435 30.56 31.10 27.42
N ALA A 436 30.68 29.80 27.68
CA ALA A 436 31.82 29.21 28.40
C ALA A 436 32.40 28.00 27.66
N ASP A 437 33.61 28.21 27.16
CA ASP A 437 34.83 27.39 27.20
C ASP A 437 34.91 25.95 26.66
N ALA A 438 35.98 25.79 25.88
CA ALA A 438 36.48 24.59 25.23
C ALA A 438 37.55 23.85 26.04
N ALA A 439 37.90 22.66 25.52
CA ALA A 439 39.15 21.87 25.65
C ALA A 439 39.09 20.59 26.52
N PRO A 440 39.96 19.58 26.27
CA PRO A 440 40.54 19.10 25.00
C PRO A 440 40.47 17.56 24.82
N ALA A 441 40.88 17.12 23.63
CA ALA A 441 41.16 15.74 23.25
C ALA A 441 42.45 15.19 23.91
N ASP A 442 42.48 13.88 24.23
CA ASP A 442 43.52 12.94 23.75
C ASP A 442 43.41 11.53 24.38
N ALA A 443 43.98 10.57 23.63
CA ALA A 443 44.49 9.25 24.02
C ALA A 443 43.65 7.98 23.70
N GLN A 444 43.98 7.40 22.54
CA GLN A 444 43.87 5.97 22.21
C GLN A 444 44.68 5.08 23.18
N PRO A 445 44.29 3.79 23.32
CA PRO A 445 45.29 2.74 23.17
C PRO A 445 44.85 1.58 22.26
N GLY A 446 45.83 1.03 21.54
CA GLY A 446 45.71 -0.09 20.61
C GLY A 446 45.52 -1.49 21.22
N PRO A 447 45.63 -2.55 20.40
CA PRO A 447 44.86 -3.78 20.56
C PRO A 447 45.57 -4.82 21.43
N GLN A 448 44.78 -5.57 22.22
CA GLN A 448 45.22 -6.86 22.76
C GLN A 448 44.23 -7.98 22.43
N ARG A 449 44.86 -9.12 22.16
CA ARG A 449 44.37 -10.29 21.45
C ARG A 449 43.90 -11.33 22.47
N THR A 450 42.70 -11.87 22.21
CA THR A 450 42.17 -13.21 22.53
C THR A 450 42.29 -13.76 23.96
N ASP A 451 41.15 -14.21 24.51
CA ASP A 451 40.98 -15.64 24.81
C ASP A 451 39.49 -16.03 24.84
N ALA A 452 39.22 -17.18 24.22
CA ALA A 452 37.90 -17.76 23.99
C ALA A 452 37.38 -18.49 25.23
N ILE A 453 36.16 -18.18 25.70
CA ILE A 453 35.38 -19.07 26.57
C ILE A 453 33.88 -18.96 26.23
N GLY A 454 33.37 -20.00 25.56
CA GLY A 454 32.08 -20.66 25.83
C GLY A 454 30.79 -19.85 25.83
N ALA A 455 30.09 -19.87 24.68
CA ALA A 455 28.64 -19.69 24.64
C ALA A 455 27.95 -20.87 25.37
N PHE A 456 27.24 -20.60 26.48
CA PHE A 456 26.10 -21.36 27.07
C PHE A 456 25.89 -20.85 28.51
N PRO A 457 25.10 -19.77 28.74
CA PRO A 457 23.87 -19.94 29.52
C PRO A 457 22.79 -18.82 29.30
N LEU A 458 22.45 -18.44 28.07
CA LEU A 458 21.38 -17.44 27.83
C LEU A 458 19.96 -18.05 27.73
N GLY A 459 19.84 -19.35 27.43
CA GLY A 459 18.53 -20.00 27.24
C GLY A 459 17.75 -20.32 28.52
N ILE A 460 18.44 -20.54 29.65
CA ILE A 460 17.78 -20.97 30.90
C ILE A 460 17.13 -19.78 31.62
N GLY A 461 17.73 -18.59 31.54
CA GLY A 461 17.21 -17.38 32.19
C GLY A 461 15.85 -16.94 31.64
N LEU A 462 15.68 -17.00 30.32
CA LEU A 462 14.44 -16.55 29.65
C LEU A 462 13.25 -17.46 29.99
N CYS A 463 13.47 -18.78 30.05
CA CYS A 463 12.42 -19.74 30.39
C CYS A 463 11.92 -19.58 31.84
N VAL A 464 12.81 -19.27 32.78
CA VAL A 464 12.43 -19.07 34.19
C VAL A 464 11.60 -17.78 34.34
N VAL A 465 11.95 -16.71 33.64
CA VAL A 465 11.22 -15.44 33.68
C VAL A 465 9.82 -15.58 33.07
N LEU A 466 9.70 -16.29 31.94
CA LEU A 466 8.40 -16.52 31.28
C LEU A 466 7.46 -17.38 32.15
N VAL A 467 7.97 -18.43 32.80
CA VAL A 467 7.16 -19.28 33.70
C VAL A 467 6.69 -18.49 34.92
N LEU A 468 7.52 -17.61 35.49
CA LEU A 468 7.14 -16.78 36.63
C LEU A 468 6.09 -15.72 36.25
N LEU A 469 6.21 -15.11 35.07
CA LEU A 469 5.23 -14.15 34.55
C LEU A 469 3.88 -14.82 34.24
N PHE A 470 3.89 -15.99 33.62
CA PHE A 470 2.65 -16.73 33.35
C PHE A 470 1.97 -17.21 34.63
N GLY A 471 2.74 -17.70 35.62
CA GLY A 471 2.22 -18.13 36.92
C GLY A 471 1.58 -17.00 37.72
N ALA A 472 2.19 -15.81 37.72
CA ALA A 472 1.64 -14.63 38.40
C ALA A 472 0.33 -14.13 37.77
N THR A 473 0.24 -14.19 36.44
CA THR A 473 -0.94 -13.75 35.69
C THR A 473 -2.14 -14.69 35.93
N PHE A 474 -1.88 -16.00 36.03
CA PHE A 474 -2.92 -17.01 36.32
C PHE A 474 -3.45 -16.94 37.77
N LEU A 475 -2.65 -16.47 38.73
CA LEU A 475 -3.10 -16.24 40.11
C LEU A 475 -3.94 -14.97 40.27
N MET A 476 -3.66 -13.94 39.46
CA MET A 476 -4.38 -12.66 39.49
C MET A 476 -5.71 -12.69 38.74
N LEU A 477 -5.86 -13.54 37.72
CA LEU A 477 -7.05 -13.62 36.87
C LEU A 477 -8.03 -14.74 37.27
N ARG A 478 -7.87 -15.38 38.42
CA ARG A 478 -8.87 -16.36 38.90
C ARG A 478 -10.16 -15.61 39.29
N PRO A 479 -11.30 -15.84 38.60
CA PRO A 479 -12.58 -15.31 39.05
C PRO A 479 -12.95 -15.92 40.40
N LYS A 480 -13.47 -15.11 41.32
CA LYS A 480 -13.99 -15.58 42.61
C LYS A 480 -15.30 -16.34 42.44
#